data_AF-A0A8H9SKH7-F1
#
_entry.id   AF-A0A8H9SKH7-F1
#
_cell.length_a   1.000
_cell.length_b   1.000
_cell.length_c   1.000
_cell.angle_alpha   90.00
_cell.angle_beta   90.00
_cell.angle_gamma   90.00
#
_symmetry.space_group_name_H-M   'P 1'
#
loop_
_entity.id
_entity.type
_entity.pdbx_description
1 polymer ?
#
loop_
_entity_poly.entity_id
_entity_poly.type
_entity_poly.pdbx_seq_one_letter_code
_entity_poly.pdbx_strand_id
1 'polypeptide(L)'
;MPEVQTDHSETAELSKPQLRMVDLNLLTVFDAVMQEQNITRAAHVLGMSQPAVSNAVARLKVMFNDELFVRYGRGIQPTARAFQLFGSVRQAL
;
A
#
# COMPACT_ATOMS: atom_id res chain seq x y z
N MET A 1 -37.17 -20.04 39.17
CA MET A 1 -35.84 -20.07 39.81
C MET A 1 -35.47 -21.53 40.09
N PRO A 2 -34.19 -21.94 40.07
CA PRO A 2 -32.95 -21.40 39.47
C PRO A 2 -32.37 -22.41 38.43
N GLU A 3 -31.40 -22.13 37.56
CA GLU A 3 -29.97 -21.93 37.84
C GLU A 3 -29.33 -20.86 36.95
N VAL A 4 -28.42 -20.14 37.59
CA VAL A 4 -27.52 -19.12 37.06
C VAL A 4 -26.40 -19.83 36.30
N GLN A 5 -26.28 -19.59 34.99
CA GLN A 5 -25.02 -19.83 34.31
C GLN A 5 -24.24 -18.51 34.29
N THR A 6 -23.20 -18.50 35.11
CA THR A 6 -22.15 -17.49 35.15
C THR A 6 -21.45 -17.36 33.80
N ASP A 7 -21.28 -16.11 33.40
CA ASP A 7 -20.07 -15.52 32.83
C ASP A 7 -19.29 -16.31 31.76
N HIS A 8 -19.37 -15.82 30.53
CA HIS A 8 -18.17 -15.64 29.69
C HIS A 8 -18.28 -14.27 29.01
N SER A 9 -17.95 -13.24 29.78
CA SER A 9 -17.51 -11.97 29.23
C SER A 9 -16.12 -12.18 28.62
N GLU A 10 -16.03 -12.70 27.40
CA GLU A 10 -14.75 -12.80 26.68
C GLU A 10 -14.63 -11.65 25.68
N THR A 11 -14.26 -10.51 26.26
CA THR A 11 -13.31 -9.53 25.74
C THR A 11 -12.92 -9.66 24.28
N ALA A 12 -13.35 -8.68 23.48
CA ALA A 12 -12.58 -8.01 22.45
C ALA A 12 -11.49 -8.86 21.77
N GLU A 13 -11.85 -9.58 20.69
CA GLU A 13 -10.86 -9.93 19.69
C GLU A 13 -10.32 -8.62 19.09
N LEU A 14 -9.17 -8.19 19.62
CA LEU A 14 -8.36 -7.12 19.07
C LEU A 14 -8.19 -7.39 17.58
N SER A 15 -8.73 -6.49 16.76
CA SER A 15 -8.45 -6.42 15.33
C SER A 15 -6.94 -6.51 15.14
N LYS A 16 -6.47 -7.71 14.76
CA LYS A 16 -5.12 -7.94 14.28
C LYS A 16 -4.80 -6.79 13.33
N PRO A 17 -3.68 -6.06 13.50
CA PRO A 17 -3.27 -5.09 12.52
C PRO A 17 -3.28 -5.79 11.16
N GLN A 18 -4.12 -5.34 10.23
CA GLN A 18 -4.27 -5.90 8.89
C GLN A 18 -3.03 -5.60 8.01
N LEU A 19 -1.88 -5.44 8.65
CA LEU A 19 -0.58 -5.18 8.06
C LEU A 19 -0.07 -6.37 7.22
N ARG A 20 -0.68 -7.56 7.37
CA ARG A 20 -0.17 -8.78 6.73
C ARG A 20 -0.48 -8.92 5.24
N MET A 21 -1.44 -8.17 4.69
CA MET A 21 -1.77 -8.22 3.25
C MET A 21 -1.72 -6.87 2.55
N VAL A 22 -1.80 -5.78 3.33
CA VAL A 22 -1.86 -4.42 2.78
C VAL A 22 -0.48 -3.85 2.48
N ASP A 23 0.57 -4.22 3.22
CA ASP A 23 1.77 -3.36 3.22
C ASP A 23 2.95 -3.82 2.35
N LEU A 24 3.11 -5.11 2.04
CA LEU A 24 4.19 -5.56 1.15
C LEU A 24 3.91 -5.20 -0.32
N ASN A 25 2.66 -5.35 -0.78
CA ASN A 25 2.29 -5.01 -2.15
C ASN A 25 2.43 -3.50 -2.43
N LEU A 26 2.21 -2.63 -1.45
CA LEU A 26 2.31 -1.18 -1.66
C LEU A 26 3.75 -0.73 -1.83
N LEU A 27 4.69 -1.28 -1.07
CA LEU A 27 6.11 -0.97 -1.21
C LEU A 27 6.68 -1.52 -2.52
N THR A 28 6.31 -2.74 -2.92
CA THR A 28 6.71 -3.29 -4.24
C THR A 28 6.09 -2.49 -5.40
N VAL A 29 4.83 -2.05 -5.28
CA VAL A 29 4.21 -1.15 -6.26
C VAL A 29 4.94 0.18 -6.32
N PHE A 30 5.28 0.77 -5.18
CA PHE A 30 6.03 2.02 -5.12
C PHE A 30 7.38 1.89 -5.83
N ASP A 31 8.15 0.85 -5.54
CA ASP A 31 9.45 0.60 -6.17
C ASP A 31 9.33 0.41 -7.69
N ALA A 32 8.41 -0.45 -8.15
CA ALA A 32 8.19 -0.66 -9.58
C ALA A 32 7.73 0.61 -10.31
N VAL A 33 6.86 1.42 -9.69
CA VAL A 33 6.40 2.67 -10.28
C VAL A 33 7.50 3.73 -10.32
N MET A 34 8.36 3.79 -9.30
CA MET A 34 9.55 4.66 -9.28
C MET A 34 10.52 4.33 -10.43
N GLN A 35 10.72 3.05 -10.71
CA GLN A 35 11.62 2.58 -11.77
C GLN A 35 11.01 2.77 -13.18
N GLU A 36 9.74 2.40 -13.35
CA GLU A 36 9.10 2.37 -14.68
C GLU A 36 8.52 3.73 -15.10
N GLN A 37 8.15 4.59 -14.15
CA GLN A 37 7.48 5.87 -14.41
C GLN A 37 6.22 5.74 -15.31
N ASN A 38 5.63 4.54 -15.31
CA ASN A 38 4.53 4.16 -16.17
C ASN A 38 3.70 3.07 -15.47
N ILE A 39 2.43 3.37 -15.19
CA ILE A 39 1.51 2.48 -14.47
C ILE A 39 1.30 1.16 -15.23
N THR A 40 1.20 1.20 -16.56
CA THR A 40 0.98 0.00 -17.37
C THR A 40 2.20 -0.91 -17.38
N ARG A 41 3.41 -0.35 -17.48
CA ARG A 41 4.65 -1.14 -17.40
C ARG A 41 4.86 -1.70 -15.99
N ALA A 42 4.65 -0.90 -14.96
CA ALA A 42 4.72 -1.36 -13.57
C ALA A 42 3.74 -2.52 -13.32
N ALA A 43 2.51 -2.42 -13.82
CA ALA A 43 1.53 -3.51 -13.73
C ALA A 43 2.02 -4.80 -14.41
N HIS A 44 2.63 -4.70 -15.59
CA HIS A 44 3.22 -5.84 -16.29
C HIS A 44 4.37 -6.46 -15.49
N VAL A 45 5.30 -5.65 -14.97
CA VAL A 45 6.45 -6.11 -14.16
C VAL A 45 5.99 -6.83 -12.89
N LEU A 46 4.93 -6.32 -12.25
CA LEU A 46 4.40 -6.89 -11.00
C LEU A 46 3.43 -8.07 -11.21
N GLY A 47 3.09 -8.42 -12.47
CA GLY A 47 2.05 -9.41 -12.75
C GLY A 47 0.66 -8.98 -12.26
N MET A 48 0.42 -7.68 -12.16
CA MET A 48 -0.83 -7.08 -11.67
C MET A 48 -1.65 -6.48 -12.81
N SER A 49 -2.94 -6.24 -12.55
CA SER A 49 -3.76 -5.43 -13.45
C SER A 49 -3.47 -3.94 -13.27
N GLN A 50 -3.61 -3.14 -14.34
CA GLN A 50 -3.44 -1.69 -14.29
C GLN A 50 -4.34 -1.00 -13.24
N PRO A 51 -5.63 -1.37 -13.07
CA PRO A 51 -6.47 -0.81 -12.00
C PRO A 51 -5.95 -1.14 -10.59
N ALA A 52 -5.36 -2.32 -10.38
CA ALA A 52 -4.79 -2.69 -9.09
C ALA A 52 -3.58 -1.82 -8.73
N VAL A 53 -2.69 -1.57 -9.70
CA VAL A 53 -1.55 -0.64 -9.52
C VAL A 53 -2.03 0.79 -9.29
N SER A 54 -3.01 1.26 -10.07
CA SER A 54 -3.57 2.61 -9.86
C SER A 54 -4.20 2.77 -8.47
N ASN A 55 -4.90 1.76 -7.97
CA ASN A 55 -5.47 1.78 -6.63
C ASN A 55 -4.37 1.75 -5.56
N ALA A 56 -3.33 0.94 -5.76
CA ALA A 56 -2.16 0.92 -4.86
C ALA A 56 -1.46 2.29 -4.80
N VAL A 57 -1.29 2.99 -5.92
CA VAL A 57 -0.76 4.36 -5.95
C VAL A 57 -1.65 5.34 -5.18
N ALA A 58 -2.97 5.24 -5.30
CA ALA A 58 -3.89 6.05 -4.51
C ALA A 58 -3.77 5.77 -2.99
N ARG A 59 -3.58 4.50 -2.61
CA ARG A 59 -3.36 4.11 -1.22
C ARG A 59 -2.02 4.57 -0.68
N LEU A 60 -0.96 4.56 -1.49
CA LEU A 60 0.34 5.14 -1.15
C LEU A 60 0.22 6.62 -0.81
N LYS A 61 -0.57 7.39 -1.57
CA LYS A 61 -0.85 8.80 -1.25
C LYS A 61 -1.48 8.97 0.14
N VAL A 62 -2.42 8.11 0.50
CA VAL A 62 -3.07 8.15 1.83
C VAL A 62 -2.10 7.72 2.94
N MET A 63 -1.32 6.65 2.72
CA MET A 63 -0.37 6.12 3.69
C MET A 63 0.72 7.13 4.05
N PHE A 64 1.27 7.82 3.05
CA PHE A 64 2.34 8.80 3.26
C PHE A 64 1.82 10.23 3.50
N ASN A 65 0.50 10.42 3.42
CA ASN A 65 -0.17 11.72 3.49
C ASN A 65 0.47 12.77 2.56
N ASP A 66 0.94 12.33 1.39
CA ASP A 66 1.67 13.16 0.43
C ASP A 66 1.51 12.60 -0.99
N GLU A 67 1.55 13.48 -1.99
CA GLU A 67 1.52 13.07 -3.39
C GLU A 67 2.89 12.54 -3.80
N LEU A 68 2.98 11.24 -4.05
CA LEU A 68 4.23 10.58 -4.44
C LEU A 68 4.44 10.56 -5.95
N PHE A 69 3.35 10.57 -6.73
CA PHE A 69 3.42 10.52 -8.18
C PHE A 69 2.41 11.49 -8.78
N VAL A 70 2.87 12.30 -9.73
CA VAL A 70 2.05 13.24 -10.49
C VAL A 70 1.91 12.74 -11.93
N ARG A 71 0.80 13.11 -12.60
CA ARG A 71 0.66 12.83 -14.04
C ARG A 71 1.62 13.70 -14.84
N TYR A 72 2.36 13.08 -15.76
CA TYR A 72 3.26 13.80 -16.67
C TYR A 72 3.09 13.26 -18.09
N GLY A 73 2.45 14.05 -18.95
CA GLY A 73 2.09 13.63 -20.31
C GLY A 73 1.22 12.36 -20.30
N ARG A 74 1.72 11.27 -20.91
CA ARG A 74 1.06 9.96 -20.96
C ARG A 74 1.49 9.01 -19.84
N GLY A 75 2.40 9.43 -18.97
CA GLY A 75 2.94 8.63 -17.88
C GLY A 75 2.74 9.30 -16.53
N ILE A 76 3.58 8.92 -15.59
CA ILE A 76 3.62 9.51 -14.25
C ILE A 76 5.07 9.80 -13.86
N GLN A 77 5.25 10.81 -13.03
CA GLN A 77 6.56 11.24 -12.57
C GLN A 77 6.60 11.23 -11.04
N PRO A 78 7.67 10.71 -10.42
CA PRO A 78 7.86 10.82 -8.98
C PRO A 78 7.99 12.27 -8.52
N THR A 79 7.42 12.57 -7.37
CA THR A 79 7.63 13.87 -6.69
C THR A 79 8.94 13.87 -5.91
N ALA A 80 9.34 15.04 -5.42
CA ALA A 80 10.50 15.15 -4.52
C ALA A 80 10.35 14.26 -3.28
N ARG A 81 9.14 14.13 -2.73
CA ARG A 81 8.86 13.24 -1.60
C ARG A 81 9.12 11.78 -1.95
N ALA A 82 8.68 11.33 -3.12
CA ALA A 82 8.91 9.96 -3.55
C ALA A 82 10.42 9.64 -3.70
N PHE A 83 11.21 10.57 -4.26
CA PHE A 83 12.67 10.38 -4.31
C PHE A 83 13.32 10.27 -2.93
N GLN A 84 12.88 11.07 -1.95
CA GLN A 84 13.38 10.98 -0.58
C GLN A 84 13.06 9.62 0.07
N LEU A 85 11.89 9.07 -0.20
CA LEU A 85 11.45 7.78 0.35
C LEU A 85 12.09 6.58 -0.35
N PHE A 86 12.46 6.72 -1.63
CA PHE A 86 12.91 5.62 -2.46
C PHE A 86 14.10 4.85 -1.92
N GLY A 87 15.11 5.56 -1.41
CA GLY A 87 16.28 4.92 -0.80
C GLY A 87 15.89 4.04 0.38
N SER A 88 15.08 4.57 1.30
CA SER A 88 14.63 3.85 2.50
C SER A 88 13.71 2.67 2.16
N VAL A 89 12.80 2.84 1.18
CA VAL A 89 11.90 1.75 0.76
C VAL A 89 12.69 0.61 0.11
N ARG A 90 13.69 0.90 -0.74
CA ARG A 90 14.52 -0.13 -1.36
C ARG A 90 15.41 -0.89 -0.39
N GLN A 91 15.77 -0.29 0.75
CA GLN A 91 16.52 -0.99 1.81
C GLN A 91 15.63 -1.91 2.65
N ALA A 92 14.32 -1.67 2.66
CA ALA A 92 13.36 -2.43 3.43
C ALA A 92 12.73 -3.61 2.67
N LEU A 93 12.91 -3.67 1.34
CA LEU A 93 12.51 -4.76 0.45
C LEU A 93 13.65 -5.78 0.31
#